data_AF-A0A315QRB1-F1
#
_entry.id   AF-A0A315QRB1-F1
#
_cell.length_a   1.000
_cell.length_b   1.000
_cell.length_c   1.000
_cell.angle_alpha   90.00
_cell.angle_beta   90.00
_cell.angle_gamma   90.00
#
_symmetry.space_group_name_H-M   'P 1'
#
loop_
_entity.id
_entity.type
_entity.pdbx_description
1 polymer ?
#
loop_
_entity_poly.entity_id
_entity_poly.type
_entity_poly.pdbx_seq_one_letter_code
_entity_poly.pdbx_strand_id
1 'polypeptide(L)'
;SYWLDNLKALQILKFLNKLDLLNQKGEEEKFMPTVDSEYKKNIVDFLDAHHDVLNTNSKKLVFLEGVLAQKLLNIQASDGSGSQPFRARLNGLKLNEKIIKRLYTEIINKLEEYDKNYYKQLEELIADYILESDLSEVSNNEISFYFVTGMNQANKFNFQKSEEE
;
A
#
# COMPACT_ATOMS: atom_id res chain seq x y z
N SER A 1 -2.23 -12.96 -16.60
CA SER A 1 -3.09 -12.43 -15.52
C SER A 1 -2.29 -11.34 -14.85
N TYR A 2 -2.83 -10.12 -14.72
CA TYR A 2 -2.12 -8.94 -14.18
C TYR A 2 -1.30 -9.24 -12.89
N TRP A 3 -1.78 -10.18 -12.09
CA TRP A 3 -1.13 -10.70 -10.89
C TRP A 3 0.23 -11.36 -11.14
N LEU A 4 0.29 -12.29 -12.10
CA LEU A 4 1.53 -12.98 -12.47
C LEU A 4 2.53 -12.00 -13.09
N ASP A 5 2.03 -11.02 -13.84
CA ASP A 5 2.85 -10.02 -14.51
C ASP A 5 3.47 -9.06 -13.49
N ASN A 6 2.73 -8.65 -12.45
CA ASN A 6 3.27 -7.86 -11.32
C ASN A 6 4.35 -8.62 -10.55
N LEU A 7 4.14 -9.91 -10.25
CA LEU A 7 5.14 -10.75 -9.57
C LEU A 7 6.42 -10.92 -10.38
N LYS A 8 6.30 -11.15 -11.70
CA LYS A 8 7.46 -11.23 -12.60
C LYS A 8 8.23 -9.91 -12.65
N ALA A 9 7.52 -8.79 -12.77
CA ALA A 9 8.14 -7.47 -12.75
C ALA A 9 8.88 -7.22 -11.42
N LEU A 10 8.28 -7.57 -10.28
CA LEU A 10 8.93 -7.48 -8.96
C LEU A 10 10.21 -8.33 -8.91
N GLN A 11 10.15 -9.58 -9.36
CA GLN A 11 11.33 -10.46 -9.41
C GLN A 11 12.45 -9.90 -10.28
N ILE A 12 12.11 -9.33 -11.44
CA ILE A 12 13.06 -8.68 -12.34
C ILE A 12 13.69 -7.47 -11.65
N LEU A 13 12.91 -6.60 -11.01
CA LEU A 13 13.43 -5.45 -10.28
C LEU A 13 14.40 -5.87 -9.17
N LYS A 14 14.04 -6.87 -8.36
CA LYS A 14 14.93 -7.43 -7.33
C LYS A 14 16.24 -7.96 -7.93
N PHE A 15 16.15 -8.67 -9.05
CA PHE A 15 17.32 -9.21 -9.74
C PHE A 15 18.23 -8.10 -10.28
N LEU A 16 17.66 -7.09 -10.95
CA LEU A 16 18.41 -5.93 -11.44
C LEU A 16 19.08 -5.15 -10.31
N ASN A 17 18.39 -4.97 -9.18
CA ASN A 17 18.95 -4.31 -8.01
C ASN A 17 20.13 -5.11 -7.43
N LYS A 18 20.01 -6.44 -7.35
CA LYS A 18 21.10 -7.32 -6.89
C LYS A 18 22.35 -7.25 -7.78
N LEU A 19 22.18 -6.89 -9.05
CA LEU A 19 23.27 -6.67 -9.99
C LEU A 19 23.80 -5.22 -9.98
N ASP A 20 23.29 -4.36 -9.11
CA ASP A 20 23.63 -2.93 -9.03
C ASP A 20 23.35 -2.16 -10.32
N LEU A 21 22.31 -2.60 -11.07
CA LEU A 21 21.93 -2.00 -12.36
C LEU A 21 20.87 -0.89 -12.23
N LEU A 22 20.30 -0.71 -11.03
CA LEU A 22 19.33 0.35 -10.76
C LEU A 22 20.06 1.54 -10.15
N ASN A 23 20.05 2.69 -10.84
CA ASN A 23 20.57 3.94 -10.30
C ASN A 23 19.70 4.38 -9.11
N GLN A 24 20.13 4.06 -7.89
CA GLN A 24 19.51 4.57 -6.67
C GLN A 24 19.98 6.02 -6.47
N LYS A 25 19.28 6.97 -7.08
CA LYS A 25 19.48 8.39 -6.74
C LYS A 25 18.89 8.62 -5.36
N GLY A 26 19.75 8.96 -4.40
CA GLY A 26 19.40 9.46 -3.08
C GLY A 26 19.08 8.35 -2.09
N GLU A 27 20.00 8.10 -1.16
CA GLU A 27 19.59 7.61 0.15
C GLU A 27 18.79 8.75 0.79
N GLU A 28 17.45 8.72 0.66
CA GLU A 28 16.60 9.52 1.53
C GLU A 28 16.95 9.17 2.99
N GLU A 29 17.02 10.17 3.86
CA GLU A 29 17.09 9.89 5.30
C GLU A 29 15.95 8.93 5.64
N LYS A 30 16.32 7.79 6.24
CA LYS A 30 15.35 6.73 6.53
C LYS A 30 14.34 7.25 7.54
N PHE A 31 13.20 7.71 7.06
CA PHE A 31 12.05 8.02 7.89
C PHE A 31 11.69 6.78 8.72
N MET A 32 11.62 6.97 10.03
CA MET A 32 11.18 5.95 10.98
C MET A 32 9.78 6.34 11.49
N PRO A 33 8.71 5.67 11.01
CA PRO A 33 7.38 5.91 11.54
C PRO A 33 7.26 5.44 12.98
N THR A 34 6.24 5.92 13.69
CA THR A 34 5.97 5.48 15.06
C THR A 34 5.48 4.03 15.04
N VAL A 35 6.22 3.13 15.70
CA VAL A 35 5.88 1.72 15.85
C VAL A 35 5.44 1.45 17.29
N ASP A 36 4.16 1.67 17.55
CA ASP A 36 3.52 1.53 18.87
C ASP A 36 2.71 0.23 19.01
N SER A 37 2.68 -0.61 17.97
CA SER A 37 1.95 -1.87 17.95
C SER A 37 2.68 -2.96 17.17
N GLU A 38 2.36 -4.22 17.47
CA GLU A 38 2.85 -5.38 16.71
C GLU A 38 2.38 -5.34 15.25
N TYR A 39 1.18 -4.80 15.00
CA TYR A 39 0.65 -4.66 13.65
C TYR A 39 1.46 -3.67 12.80
N LYS A 40 1.74 -2.46 13.32
CA LYS A 40 2.61 -1.49 12.64
C LYS A 40 4.02 -2.05 12.48
N LYS A 41 4.54 -2.73 13.50
CA LYS A 41 5.86 -3.38 13.44
C LYS A 41 5.97 -4.38 12.30
N ASN A 42 4.99 -5.28 12.16
CA ASN A 42 4.96 -6.27 11.08
C ASN A 42 4.96 -5.64 9.68
N ILE A 43 4.29 -4.49 9.54
CA ILE A 43 4.30 -3.73 8.27
C ILE A 43 5.69 -3.12 8.04
N VAL A 44 6.25 -2.41 9.02
CA VAL A 44 7.56 -1.74 8.90
C VAL A 44 8.67 -2.76 8.63
N ASP A 45 8.70 -3.89 9.34
CA ASP A 45 9.65 -4.98 9.11
C ASP A 45 9.54 -5.53 7.68
N PHE A 46 8.32 -5.63 7.13
CA PHE A 46 8.13 -6.03 5.74
C PHE A 46 8.69 -5.00 4.75
N LEU A 47 8.42 -3.72 4.96
CA LEU A 47 8.91 -2.64 4.11
C LEU A 47 10.45 -2.61 4.10
N ASP A 48 11.06 -2.75 5.29
CA ASP A 48 12.51 -2.80 5.46
C ASP A 48 13.13 -4.03 4.78
N ALA A 49 12.52 -5.21 4.91
CA ALA A 49 12.97 -6.43 4.22
C ALA A 49 12.88 -6.35 2.69
N HIS A 50 12.12 -5.38 2.15
CA HIS A 50 11.95 -5.15 0.71
C HIS A 50 12.44 -3.75 0.28
N HIS A 51 13.37 -3.17 1.04
CA HIS A 51 13.94 -1.86 0.75
C HIS A 51 14.61 -1.78 -0.63
N ASP A 52 15.04 -2.92 -1.20
CA ASP A 52 15.58 -3.02 -2.55
C ASP A 52 14.64 -2.50 -3.66
N VAL A 53 13.33 -2.50 -3.39
CA VAL A 53 12.29 -2.06 -4.33
C VAL A 53 11.37 -0.99 -3.74
N LEU A 54 11.16 -1.00 -2.42
CA LEU A 54 10.43 0.01 -1.66
C LEU A 54 11.42 1.00 -1.02
N ASN A 55 12.28 1.58 -1.85
CA ASN A 55 13.45 2.35 -1.41
C ASN A 55 13.18 3.83 -1.11
N THR A 56 11.97 4.33 -1.40
CA THR A 56 11.58 5.72 -1.08
C THR A 56 10.28 5.74 -0.28
N ASN A 57 10.05 6.80 0.48
CA ASN A 57 8.81 6.97 1.24
C ASN A 57 7.59 6.98 0.31
N SER A 58 7.67 7.64 -0.85
CA SER A 58 6.60 7.70 -1.84
C SER A 58 6.20 6.31 -2.37
N LYS A 59 7.16 5.40 -2.56
CA LYS A 59 6.85 4.02 -2.98
C LYS A 59 6.21 3.21 -1.86
N LYS A 60 6.67 3.38 -0.62
CA LYS A 60 6.07 2.76 0.57
C LYS A 60 4.63 3.25 0.78
N LEU A 61 4.39 4.55 0.69
CA LEU A 61 3.06 5.17 0.73
C LEU A 61 2.09 4.51 -0.25
N VAL A 62 2.46 4.51 -1.53
CA VAL A 62 1.61 3.97 -2.60
C VAL A 62 1.32 2.48 -2.39
N PHE A 63 2.32 1.72 -1.93
CA PHE A 63 2.15 0.31 -1.57
C PHE A 63 1.15 0.13 -0.43
N LEU A 64 1.25 0.90 0.66
CA LEU A 64 0.36 0.80 1.80
C LEU A 64 -1.08 1.23 1.49
N GLU A 65 -1.27 2.27 0.67
CA GLU A 65 -2.60 2.61 0.17
C GLU A 65 -3.21 1.47 -0.66
N GLY A 66 -2.40 0.77 -1.46
CA GLY A 66 -2.83 -0.43 -2.16
C GLY A 66 -3.28 -1.54 -1.20
N VAL A 67 -2.55 -1.75 -0.10
CA VAL A 67 -2.93 -2.69 0.97
C VAL A 67 -4.30 -2.32 1.55
N LEU A 68 -4.49 -1.04 1.92
CA LEU A 68 -5.74 -0.54 2.50
C LEU A 68 -6.92 -0.66 1.51
N ALA A 69 -6.70 -0.34 0.24
CA ALA A 69 -7.72 -0.46 -0.80
C ALA A 69 -8.19 -1.92 -0.97
N GLN A 70 -7.26 -2.89 -0.99
CA GLN A 70 -7.63 -4.30 -1.09
C GLN A 70 -8.38 -4.78 0.16
N LYS A 71 -8.04 -4.27 1.35
CA LYS A 71 -8.78 -4.56 2.58
C LYS A 71 -10.23 -4.09 2.52
N LEU A 72 -10.48 -2.88 2.03
CA LEU A 72 -11.83 -2.39 1.76
C LEU A 72 -12.56 -3.29 0.75
N LEU A 73 -11.91 -3.65 -0.36
CA LEU A 73 -12.52 -4.55 -1.35
C LEU A 73 -12.88 -5.92 -0.78
N ASN A 74 -12.05 -6.47 0.11
CA ASN A 74 -12.33 -7.73 0.79
C ASN A 74 -13.56 -7.63 1.70
N ILE A 75 -13.71 -6.52 2.44
CA ILE A 75 -14.92 -6.23 3.23
C ILE A 75 -16.15 -6.21 2.32
N GLN A 76 -16.11 -5.47 1.22
CA GLN A 76 -17.25 -5.36 0.29
C GLN A 76 -17.65 -6.71 -0.31
N ALA A 77 -16.66 -7.55 -0.64
CA ALA A 77 -16.93 -8.90 -1.14
C ALA A 77 -17.61 -9.80 -0.08
N SER A 78 -17.31 -9.58 1.20
CA SER A 78 -17.90 -10.35 2.31
C SER A 78 -19.28 -9.85 2.79
N ASP A 79 -19.70 -8.65 2.39
CA ASP A 79 -20.93 -7.98 2.86
C ASP A 79 -22.22 -8.48 2.16
N GLY A 80 -22.28 -9.78 1.84
CA GLY A 80 -23.48 -10.47 1.33
C GLY A 80 -23.87 -10.21 -0.14
N SER A 81 -23.58 -9.03 -0.69
CA SER A 81 -23.88 -8.72 -2.10
C SER A 81 -22.86 -9.31 -3.09
N GLY A 82 -21.67 -9.69 -2.62
CA GLY A 82 -20.54 -10.11 -3.45
C GLY A 82 -20.01 -9.02 -4.38
N SER A 83 -20.58 -7.80 -4.32
CA SER A 83 -20.23 -6.68 -5.17
C SER A 83 -19.11 -5.84 -4.54
N GLN A 84 -18.19 -5.34 -5.37
CA GLN A 84 -17.09 -4.48 -4.92
C GLN A 84 -17.19 -3.11 -5.60
N PRO A 85 -18.18 -2.27 -5.24
CA PRO A 85 -18.42 -1.00 -5.93
C PRO A 85 -17.22 -0.06 -5.86
N PHE A 86 -16.35 -0.20 -4.85
CA PHE A 86 -15.12 0.59 -4.76
C PHE A 86 -14.11 0.26 -5.88
N ARG A 87 -14.20 -0.92 -6.51
CA ARG A 87 -13.31 -1.30 -7.62
C ARG A 87 -13.39 -0.30 -8.78
N ALA A 88 -14.56 0.29 -9.02
CA ALA A 88 -14.76 1.31 -10.05
C ALA A 88 -13.98 2.61 -9.76
N ARG A 89 -13.67 2.90 -8.48
CA ARG A 89 -12.91 4.10 -8.07
C ARG A 89 -11.42 4.00 -8.37
N LEU A 90 -10.91 2.79 -8.61
CA LEU A 90 -9.49 2.54 -8.89
C LEU A 90 -9.05 2.89 -10.34
N ASN A 91 -9.91 3.51 -11.15
CA ASN A 91 -9.62 3.92 -12.53
C ASN A 91 -8.97 2.83 -13.42
N GLY A 92 -9.42 1.58 -13.27
CA GLY A 92 -8.81 0.46 -14.00
C GLY A 92 -7.33 0.23 -13.69
N LEU A 93 -6.88 0.64 -12.48
CA LEU A 93 -5.50 0.59 -12.01
C LEU A 93 -4.53 1.49 -12.79
N LYS A 94 -5.05 2.46 -13.55
CA LYS A 94 -4.26 3.54 -14.14
C LYS A 94 -4.25 4.72 -13.17
N LEU A 95 -3.26 4.76 -12.31
CA LEU A 95 -3.18 5.67 -11.18
C LEU A 95 -2.15 6.78 -11.42
N ASN A 96 -2.36 7.91 -10.75
CA ASN A 96 -1.44 9.04 -10.68
C ASN A 96 -1.52 9.67 -9.29
N GLU A 97 -0.65 10.63 -9.00
CA GLU A 97 -0.61 11.33 -7.71
C GLU A 97 -1.98 11.83 -7.24
N LYS A 98 -2.72 12.51 -8.11
CA LYS A 98 -4.05 13.06 -7.78
C LYS A 98 -5.04 11.96 -7.39
N ILE A 99 -4.96 10.80 -8.04
CA ILE A 99 -5.80 9.65 -7.74
C ILE A 99 -5.42 9.04 -6.39
N ILE A 100 -4.13 8.88 -6.08
CA ILE A 100 -3.64 8.35 -4.78
C ILE A 100 -4.19 9.20 -3.62
N LYS A 101 -3.95 10.52 -3.66
CA LYS A 101 -4.47 11.46 -2.65
C LYS A 101 -5.99 11.38 -2.48
N ARG A 102 -6.74 11.24 -3.58
CA ARG A 102 -8.20 11.06 -3.54
C ARG A 102 -8.58 9.71 -2.91
N LEU A 103 -7.94 8.62 -3.31
CA LEU A 103 -8.26 7.27 -2.87
C LEU A 103 -8.12 7.14 -1.36
N TYR A 104 -7.07 7.70 -0.74
CA TYR A 104 -6.92 7.70 0.71
C TYR A 104 -8.20 8.17 1.43
N THR A 105 -8.69 9.36 1.07
CA THR A 105 -9.93 9.92 1.66
C THR A 105 -11.18 9.10 1.33
N GLU A 106 -11.31 8.61 0.09
CA GLU A 106 -12.48 7.80 -0.31
C GLU A 106 -12.51 6.43 0.39
N ILE A 107 -11.35 5.83 0.66
CA ILE A 107 -11.24 4.55 1.36
C ILE A 107 -11.64 4.69 2.82
N ILE A 108 -11.13 5.72 3.53
CA ILE A 108 -11.46 5.98 4.93
C ILE A 108 -12.96 6.19 5.09
N ASN A 109 -13.55 7.07 4.28
CA ASN A 109 -14.98 7.33 4.31
C ASN A 109 -15.80 6.04 4.12
N LYS A 110 -15.36 5.16 3.21
CA LYS A 110 -16.04 3.87 2.99
C LYS A 110 -15.86 2.92 4.16
N LEU A 111 -14.68 2.81 4.75
CA LEU A 111 -14.47 1.98 5.94
C LEU A 111 -15.36 2.43 7.11
N GLU A 112 -15.54 3.75 7.29
CA GLU A 112 -16.48 4.32 8.26
C GLU A 112 -17.93 3.95 7.96
N GLU A 113 -18.37 4.05 6.70
CA GLU A 113 -19.72 3.63 6.29
C GLU A 113 -20.03 2.15 6.59
N TYR A 114 -19.02 1.27 6.53
CA TYR A 114 -19.17 -0.16 6.86
C TYR A 114 -18.98 -0.47 8.36
N ASP A 115 -18.74 0.53 9.20
CA ASP A 115 -18.37 0.38 10.62
C ASP A 115 -17.13 -0.54 10.79
N LYS A 116 -16.13 -0.38 9.91
CA LYS A 116 -14.88 -1.15 9.87
C LYS A 116 -13.67 -0.30 10.25
N ASN A 117 -13.83 0.50 11.30
CA ASN A 117 -12.83 1.44 11.82
C ASN A 117 -11.64 0.78 12.54
N TYR A 118 -11.39 -0.52 12.34
CA TYR A 118 -10.27 -1.23 12.98
C TYR A 118 -8.96 -1.16 12.20
N TYR A 119 -8.93 -0.51 11.03
CA TYR A 119 -7.70 -0.25 10.27
C TYR A 119 -7.01 1.08 10.63
N LYS A 120 -7.40 1.75 11.72
CA LYS A 120 -6.84 3.04 12.15
C LYS A 120 -5.32 3.04 12.25
N GLN A 121 -4.71 1.95 12.72
CA GLN A 121 -3.26 1.84 12.76
C GLN A 121 -2.58 1.83 11.38
N LEU A 122 -3.24 1.27 10.35
CA LEU A 122 -2.76 1.34 8.96
C LEU A 122 -3.02 2.74 8.37
N GLU A 123 -4.16 3.35 8.67
CA GLU A 123 -4.49 4.73 8.26
C GLU A 123 -3.47 5.73 8.82
N GLU A 124 -3.15 5.65 10.11
CA GLU A 124 -2.12 6.45 10.77
C GLU A 124 -0.74 6.27 10.13
N LEU A 125 -0.33 5.02 9.89
CA LEU A 125 0.96 4.73 9.25
C LEU A 125 1.01 5.28 7.82
N ILE A 126 -0.10 5.22 7.06
CA ILE A 126 -0.20 5.84 5.74
C ILE A 126 -0.10 7.36 5.87
N ALA A 127 -0.75 7.98 6.85
CA ALA A 127 -0.68 9.42 7.11
C ALA A 127 0.76 9.88 7.39
N ASP A 128 1.50 9.13 8.22
CA ASP A 128 2.91 9.35 8.49
C ASP A 128 3.73 9.38 7.18
N TYR A 129 3.53 8.38 6.30
CA TYR A 129 4.19 8.37 5.00
C TYR A 129 3.72 9.49 4.06
N ILE A 130 2.45 9.94 4.11
CA ILE A 130 1.97 11.08 3.32
C ILE A 130 2.76 12.35 3.65
N LEU A 131 3.08 12.57 4.93
CA LEU A 131 3.83 13.75 5.37
C LEU A 131 5.29 13.76 4.87
N GLU A 132 5.85 12.57 4.68
CA GLU A 132 7.27 12.35 4.38
C GLU A 132 7.53 11.95 2.92
N SER A 133 6.51 11.99 2.07
CA SER A 133 6.59 11.56 0.66
C SER A 133 6.40 12.73 -0.30
N ASP A 134 7.23 12.77 -1.35
CA ASP A 134 6.95 13.52 -2.56
C ASP A 134 6.52 12.56 -3.69
N LEU A 135 5.20 12.48 -3.93
CA LEU A 135 4.65 11.63 -4.98
C LEU A 135 5.03 12.09 -6.39
N SER A 136 5.51 13.32 -6.58
CA SER A 136 5.94 13.82 -7.88
C SER A 136 7.22 13.13 -8.40
N GLU A 137 7.98 12.50 -7.49
CA GLU A 137 9.19 11.73 -7.81
C GLU A 137 8.90 10.32 -8.32
N VAL A 138 7.65 9.85 -8.21
CA VAL A 138 7.24 8.50 -8.64
C VAL A 138 6.42 8.58 -9.91
N SER A 139 6.85 7.89 -10.96
CA SER A 139 6.13 7.90 -12.24
C SER A 139 4.73 7.26 -12.11
N ASN A 140 3.76 7.67 -12.92
CA ASN A 140 2.41 7.07 -12.92
C ASN A 140 2.42 5.54 -13.09
N ASN A 141 3.38 5.01 -13.84
CA ASN A 141 3.56 3.57 -14.02
C ASN A 141 4.04 2.91 -12.73
N GLU A 142 5.00 3.51 -12.03
CA GLU A 142 5.46 3.03 -10.71
C GLU A 142 4.35 3.15 -9.68
N ILE A 143 3.59 4.25 -9.66
CA ILE A 143 2.43 4.41 -8.77
C ILE A 143 1.46 3.24 -8.98
N SER A 144 1.07 3.00 -10.23
CA SER A 144 0.15 1.91 -10.56
C SER A 144 0.74 0.54 -10.18
N PHE A 145 2.05 0.34 -10.42
CA PHE A 145 2.75 -0.89 -10.10
C PHE A 145 2.79 -1.17 -8.59
N TYR A 146 3.31 -0.24 -7.78
CA TYR A 146 3.46 -0.43 -6.33
C TYR A 146 2.10 -0.50 -5.63
N PHE A 147 1.10 0.24 -6.10
CA PHE A 147 -0.25 0.15 -5.56
C PHE A 147 -0.83 -1.25 -5.75
N VAL A 148 -0.74 -1.79 -6.97
CA VAL A 148 -1.19 -3.17 -7.26
C VAL A 148 -0.36 -4.18 -6.47
N THR A 149 0.96 -4.00 -6.35
CA THR A 149 1.79 -4.87 -5.51
C THR A 149 1.31 -4.86 -4.05
N GLY A 150 0.98 -3.69 -3.52
CA GLY A 150 0.35 -3.52 -2.20
C GLY A 150 -0.96 -4.28 -2.07
N MET A 151 -1.88 -4.09 -3.02
CA MET A 151 -3.14 -4.83 -3.06
C MET A 151 -2.89 -6.34 -2.97
N ASN A 152 -1.93 -6.84 -3.73
CA ASN A 152 -1.67 -8.28 -3.82
C ASN A 152 -1.05 -8.87 -2.55
N GLN A 153 -0.37 -8.03 -1.75
CA GLN A 153 0.25 -8.44 -0.49
C GLN A 153 -0.66 -8.21 0.72
N ALA A 154 -1.87 -7.66 0.55
CA ALA A 154 -2.72 -7.23 1.66
C ALA A 154 -3.03 -8.31 2.70
N ASN A 155 -3.10 -9.58 2.26
CA ASN A 155 -3.37 -10.73 3.14
C ASN A 155 -2.20 -11.06 4.08
N LYS A 156 -1.00 -10.51 3.84
CA LYS A 156 0.15 -10.65 4.75
C LYS A 156 0.01 -9.80 6.02
N PHE A 157 -0.86 -8.80 6.00
CA PHE A 157 -1.00 -7.83 7.09
C PHE A 157 -2.37 -7.96 7.75
N ASN A 158 -2.62 -9.03 8.49
CA ASN A 158 -3.91 -9.20 9.15
C ASN A 158 -3.93 -8.44 10.49
N PHE A 159 -4.94 -7.61 10.67
CA PHE A 159 -5.20 -7.00 11.96
C PHE A 159 -5.83 -8.08 12.84
N GLN A 160 -5.16 -8.48 13.92
CA GLN A 160 -5.80 -9.27 14.95
C GLN A 160 -6.67 -8.29 15.75
N LYS A 161 -7.99 -8.38 15.59
CA LYS A 161 -8.89 -7.73 16.53
C LYS A 161 -8.60 -8.40 17.87
N SER A 162 -8.05 -7.67 18.84
CA SER A 162 -8.04 -8.12 20.23
C SER A 162 -9.50 -8.46 20.53
N GLU A 163 -9.79 -9.73 20.81
CA GLU A 163 -11.09 -10.12 21.32
C GLU A 163 -11.30 -9.28 22.58
N GLU A 164 -12.25 -8.35 22.51
CA GLU A 164 -12.73 -7.64 23.68
C GLU A 164 -13.33 -8.72 24.60
N GLU A 165 -12.71 -8.93 25.76
CA GLU A 165 -13.29 -9.67 26.89
C GLU A 165 -14.59 -9.02 27.38
#